data_AF-A0A4P5W537-F1
#
_entry.id   AF-A0A4P5W537-F1
#
_cell.length_a   1.000
_cell.length_b   1.000
_cell.length_c   1.000
_cell.angle_alpha   90.00
_cell.angle_beta   90.00
_cell.angle_gamma   90.00
#
_symmetry.space_group_name_H-M   'P 1'
#
loop_
_entity.id
_entity.type
_entity.pdbx_description
1 polymer ?
#
loop_
_entity_poly.entity_id
_entity_poly.type
_entity_poly.pdbx_seq_one_letter_code
_entity_poly.pdbx_strand_id
1 'polypeptide(L)'
;MSIAVTLVNYEWQIGVSYWLMRLLAVGSFLALIACFMNALALLIKLGLASLVLLQALQTWQQFSVCHWYLNYEDENSWKIIESNRIYPIEILSSTVISQCVIFLHYRNESKKHYRLIFKDALFPNASNFRQLIVALKISH
;
A
#
# COMPACT_ATOMS: atom_id res chain seq x y z
N MET A 1 38.80 -22.33 1.84
CA MET A 1 38.55 -20.91 2.15
C MET A 1 37.19 -20.58 1.56
N SER A 2 36.13 -20.82 2.34
CA SER A 2 34.74 -20.68 1.87
C SER A 2 34.39 -19.20 1.92
N ILE A 3 34.17 -18.58 0.76
CA ILE A 3 33.72 -17.19 0.68
C ILE A 3 32.29 -17.19 1.21
N ALA A 4 32.09 -16.65 2.41
CA ALA A 4 30.77 -16.31 2.90
C ALA A 4 30.20 -15.23 1.97
N VAL A 5 29.43 -15.67 0.97
CA VAL A 5 28.56 -14.78 0.19
C VAL A 5 27.61 -14.18 1.21
N THR A 6 27.83 -12.90 1.52
CA THR A 6 26.92 -12.12 2.34
C THR A 6 25.66 -11.96 1.50
N LEU A 7 24.66 -12.82 1.75
CA LEU A 7 23.34 -12.72 1.14
C LEU A 7 22.81 -11.32 1.43
N VAL A 8 22.69 -10.49 0.39
CA VAL A 8 22.20 -9.13 0.55
C VAL A 8 20.68 -9.20 0.57
N ASN A 9 20.14 -9.53 1.74
CA ASN A 9 18.70 -9.51 1.96
C ASN A 9 18.26 -8.05 2.10
N TYR A 10 17.50 -7.57 1.11
CA TYR A 10 16.87 -6.25 1.20
C TYR A 10 15.47 -6.42 1.79
N GLU A 11 15.25 -5.76 2.92
CA GLU A 11 13.96 -5.73 3.60
C GLU A 11 13.43 -4.29 3.66
N TRP A 12 12.24 -4.08 3.12
CA TRP A 12 11.55 -2.80 3.15
C TRP A 12 10.30 -2.89 4.00
N GLN A 13 10.28 -2.14 5.09
CA GLN A 13 9.09 -1.99 5.93
C GLN A 13 8.16 -0.94 5.32
N ILE A 14 6.93 -1.36 5.03
CA ILE A 14 5.90 -0.52 4.43
C ILE A 14 4.77 -0.38 5.45
N GLY A 15 4.58 0.84 5.92
CA GLY A 15 3.54 1.22 6.86
C GLY A 15 2.42 2.01 6.20
N VAL A 16 1.73 2.80 7.01
CA VAL A 16 0.59 3.62 6.57
C VAL A 16 1.10 4.90 5.91
N SER A 17 0.61 5.20 4.70
CA SER A 17 0.88 6.48 4.02
C SER A 17 0.00 7.59 4.59
N TYR A 18 0.61 8.71 5.01
CA TYR A 18 -0.12 9.91 5.42
C TYR A 18 -0.84 10.57 4.25
N TRP A 19 -0.25 10.53 3.05
CA TRP A 19 -0.89 11.06 1.84
C TRP A 19 -2.17 10.32 1.49
N LEU A 20 -2.15 8.98 1.57
CA LEU A 20 -3.34 8.17 1.33
C LEU A 20 -4.45 8.51 2.34
N MET A 21 -4.09 8.61 3.61
CA MET A 21 -5.05 8.95 4.68
C MET A 21 -5.63 10.35 4.50
N ARG A 22 -4.83 11.32 4.06
CA ARG A 22 -5.30 12.68 3.73
C ARG A 22 -6.26 12.67 2.54
N LEU A 23 -5.94 11.95 1.46
CA LEU A 23 -6.82 11.83 0.29
C LEU A 23 -8.15 11.19 0.67
N LEU A 24 -8.12 10.14 1.49
CA LEU A 24 -9.32 9.50 2.00
C LEU A 24 -10.18 10.48 2.81
N ALA A 25 -9.56 11.20 3.76
CA ALA A 25 -10.25 12.18 4.59
C ALA A 25 -10.88 13.31 3.76
N VAL A 26 -10.14 13.85 2.78
CA VAL A 26 -10.62 14.89 1.86
C VAL A 26 -11.79 14.36 1.02
N GLY A 27 -11.66 13.15 0.46
CA GLY A 27 -12.72 12.52 -0.33
C GLY A 27 -14.01 12.29 0.48
N SER A 28 -13.89 11.77 1.71
CA SER A 28 -15.03 11.61 2.61
C SER A 28 -15.66 12.96 3.00
N PHE A 29 -14.85 13.99 3.22
CA PHE A 29 -15.35 15.34 3.52
C PHE A 29 -16.12 15.95 2.34
N LEU A 30 -15.60 15.82 1.11
CA LEU A 30 -16.30 16.22 -0.12
C LEU A 30 -17.62 15.46 -0.29
N ALA A 31 -17.63 14.16 -0.01
CA ALA A 31 -18.85 13.34 -0.07
C ALA A 31 -19.90 13.82 0.96
N LEU A 32 -19.48 14.18 2.18
CA LEU A 32 -20.37 14.76 3.18
C LEU A 32 -20.94 16.10 2.73
N ILE A 33 -20.12 17.01 2.20
CA ILE A 33 -20.59 18.29 1.66
C ILE A 33 -21.62 18.05 0.55
N ALA A 34 -21.34 17.12 -0.37
CA ALA A 34 -22.27 16.77 -1.44
C ALA A 34 -23.62 16.25 -0.89
N CYS A 35 -23.60 15.45 0.17
CA CYS A 35 -24.83 14.98 0.84
C CYS A 35 -25.62 16.14 1.44
N PHE A 36 -24.95 17.15 2.01
CA PHE A 36 -25.61 18.33 2.57
C PHE A 36 -26.15 19.30 1.52
N MET A 37 -25.40 19.52 0.43
CA MET A 37 -25.80 20.40 -0.68
C MET A 37 -26.98 19.86 -1.48
N ASN A 38 -27.26 18.56 -1.40
CA ASN A 38 -28.35 17.96 -2.13
C ASN A 38 -29.72 18.42 -1.59
N ALA A 39 -30.74 18.52 -2.44
CA ALA A 39 -32.07 19.01 -2.07
C ALA A 39 -32.97 17.93 -1.41
N LEU A 40 -32.39 16.83 -0.91
CA LEU A 40 -33.16 15.71 -0.35
C LEU A 40 -33.77 16.02 1.02
N ALA A 41 -34.78 15.23 1.38
CA ALA A 41 -35.36 15.22 2.72
C ALA A 41 -34.28 14.94 3.79
N LEU A 42 -34.42 15.58 4.95
CA LEU A 42 -33.46 15.55 6.06
C LEU A 42 -33.06 14.11 6.47
N LEU A 43 -34.04 13.19 6.51
CA LEU A 43 -33.80 11.78 6.88
C LEU A 43 -32.85 11.07 5.92
N ILE A 44 -32.98 11.34 4.61
CA ILE A 44 -32.12 10.70 3.60
C ILE A 44 -30.70 11.28 3.68
N LYS A 45 -30.56 12.59 3.95
CA LYS A 45 -29.26 13.22 4.17
C LYS A 45 -28.51 12.58 5.34
N LEU A 46 -29.21 12.35 6.46
CA LEU A 46 -28.62 11.71 7.64
C LEU A 46 -28.21 10.26 7.34
N GLY A 47 -29.03 9.51 6.59
CA GLY A 47 -28.69 8.15 6.15
C GLY A 47 -27.46 8.09 5.24
N LEU A 48 -27.34 9.02 4.29
CA LEU A 48 -26.16 9.09 3.42
C LEU A 48 -24.92 9.52 4.20
N ALA A 49 -25.04 10.51 5.08
CA ALA A 49 -23.92 10.96 5.91
C ALA A 49 -23.41 9.86 6.84
N SER A 50 -24.31 9.09 7.48
CA SER A 50 -23.91 7.97 8.34
C SER A 50 -23.23 6.86 7.53
N LEU A 51 -23.70 6.56 6.32
CA LEU A 51 -23.05 5.60 5.42
C LEU A 51 -21.62 6.04 5.05
N VAL A 52 -21.43 7.31 4.69
CA VAL A 52 -20.09 7.87 4.38
C VAL A 52 -19.17 7.79 5.59
N LEU A 53 -19.65 8.11 6.79
CA LEU A 53 -18.86 8.02 8.02
C LEU A 53 -18.49 6.57 8.37
N LEU A 54 -19.43 5.63 8.23
CA LEU A 54 -19.16 4.20 8.45
C LEU A 54 -18.10 3.68 7.47
N GLN A 55 -18.21 4.04 6.19
CA GLN A 55 -17.23 3.66 5.18
C GLN A 55 -15.85 4.25 5.47
N ALA A 56 -15.79 5.53 5.88
CA ALA A 56 -14.55 6.18 6.28
C ALA A 56 -13.91 5.47 7.49
N LEU A 57 -14.69 5.12 8.51
CA LEU A 57 -14.22 4.41 9.71
C LEU A 57 -13.69 3.01 9.38
N GLN A 58 -14.43 2.22 8.60
CA GLN A 58 -13.99 0.88 8.19
C GLN A 58 -12.68 0.94 7.41
N THR A 59 -12.58 1.89 6.49
CA THR A 59 -11.38 2.08 5.68
C THR A 59 -10.20 2.53 6.55
N TRP A 60 -10.42 3.45 7.48
CA TRP A 60 -9.40 3.90 8.43
C TRP A 60 -8.85 2.74 9.27
N GLN A 61 -9.73 1.91 9.84
CA GLN A 61 -9.33 0.75 10.64
C GLN A 61 -8.49 -0.22 9.81
N GLN A 62 -8.93 -0.53 8.58
CA GLN A 62 -8.21 -1.44 7.70
C GLN A 62 -6.81 -0.94 7.35
N PHE A 63 -6.64 0.36 7.08
CA PHE A 63 -5.33 0.93 6.76
C PHE A 63 -4.44 1.10 7.99
N SER A 64 -4.98 1.42 9.17
CA SER A 64 -4.19 1.65 10.39
C SER A 64 -3.42 0.41 10.89
N VAL A 65 -3.89 -0.79 10.56
CA VAL A 65 -3.30 -2.06 11.02
C VAL A 65 -2.34 -2.65 9.98
N CYS A 66 -2.28 -2.08 8.77
CA CYS A 66 -1.57 -2.67 7.65
C CYS A 66 -0.09 -2.28 7.64
N HIS A 67 0.71 -2.97 8.46
CA HIS A 67 2.17 -2.98 8.36
C HIS A 67 2.60 -4.29 7.72
N TRP A 68 3.44 -4.21 6.70
CA TRP A 68 3.96 -5.37 6.00
C TRP A 68 5.38 -5.10 5.51
N TYR A 69 6.11 -6.18 5.26
CA TYR A 69 7.48 -6.12 4.78
C TYR A 69 7.54 -6.70 3.37
N LEU A 70 8.32 -6.04 2.52
CA LEU A 70 8.69 -6.56 1.22
C LEU A 70 10.15 -6.98 1.31
N ASN A 71 10.43 -8.23 0.96
CA ASN A 71 11.76 -8.80 1.01
C ASN A 71 12.18 -9.26 -0.40
N TYR A 72 13.43 -9.01 -0.75
CA TYR A 72 14.07 -9.51 -1.94
C TYR A 72 15.28 -10.38 -1.57
N GLU A 73 15.21 -11.66 -1.92
CA GLU A 73 16.30 -12.63 -1.77
C GLU A 73 17.09 -12.80 -3.09
N ASP A 74 18.39 -13.12 -2.97
CA ASP A 74 19.36 -13.26 -4.06
C ASP A 74 18.97 -14.25 -5.18
N GLU A 75 18.00 -15.15 -4.95
CA GLU A 75 17.44 -16.03 -5.98
C GLU A 75 16.39 -15.34 -6.88
N ASN A 76 16.37 -14.00 -6.94
CA ASN A 76 15.34 -13.19 -7.61
C ASN A 76 13.91 -13.44 -7.12
N SER A 77 13.75 -14.00 -5.91
CA SER A 77 12.42 -14.30 -5.36
C SER A 77 11.95 -13.17 -4.45
N TRP A 78 10.84 -12.54 -4.83
CA TRP A 78 10.18 -11.55 -3.99
C TRP A 78 9.31 -12.23 -2.95
N LYS A 79 9.31 -11.71 -1.72
CA LYS A 79 8.47 -12.23 -0.63
C LYS A 79 7.77 -11.08 0.08
N ILE A 80 6.52 -11.28 0.46
CA ILE A 80 5.78 -10.39 1.35
C ILE A 80 5.69 -11.04 2.72
N ILE A 81 6.02 -10.29 3.77
CA ILE A 81 5.81 -10.68 5.16
C ILE A 81 4.68 -9.83 5.72
N GLU A 82 3.54 -10.48 6.01
CA GLU A 82 2.36 -9.82 6.57
C GLU A 82 1.79 -10.68 7.69
N SER A 83 1.48 -10.06 8.84
CA SER A 83 0.91 -10.76 10.00
C SER A 83 1.68 -12.04 10.40
N ASN A 84 3.02 -11.97 10.41
CA ASN A 84 3.93 -13.06 10.72
C ASN A 84 3.87 -14.27 9.75
N ARG A 85 3.35 -14.06 8.53
CA ARG A 85 3.34 -15.05 7.46
C ARG A 85 4.15 -14.54 6.28
N ILE A 86 4.94 -15.44 5.69
CA ILE A 86 5.80 -15.14 4.55
C ILE A 86 5.16 -15.77 3.32
N TYR A 87 4.93 -14.97 2.29
CA TYR A 87 4.36 -15.41 1.03
C TYR A 87 5.32 -15.09 -0.12
N PRO A 88 5.72 -16.08 -0.93
CA PRO A 88 6.42 -15.78 -2.17
C PRO A 88 5.47 -15.07 -3.12
N ILE A 89 5.97 -14.04 -3.80
CA ILE A 89 5.21 -13.27 -4.76
C ILE A 89 5.96 -13.17 -6.08
N GLU A 90 5.21 -13.16 -7.17
CA GLU A 90 5.70 -12.85 -8.50
C GLU A 90 5.26 -11.43 -8.84
N ILE A 91 6.22 -10.53 -9.08
CA ILE A 91 5.91 -9.16 -9.50
C ILE A 91 5.56 -9.18 -10.97
N LEU A 92 4.40 -8.62 -11.30
CA LEU A 92 3.88 -8.58 -12.65
C LEU A 92 4.35 -7.32 -13.37
N SER A 93 4.51 -7.41 -14.69
CA SER A 93 4.93 -6.32 -15.58
C SER A 93 3.99 -5.13 -15.67
N SER A 94 2.78 -5.27 -15.13
CA SER A 94 1.81 -4.17 -14.98
C SER A 94 2.07 -3.33 -13.74
N THR A 95 3.17 -3.57 -13.02
CA THR A 95 3.63 -2.73 -11.93
C THR A 95 4.06 -1.37 -12.47
N VAL A 96 3.46 -0.30 -11.99
CA VAL A 96 3.81 1.07 -12.40
C VAL A 96 4.66 1.71 -11.32
N ILE A 97 5.89 2.09 -11.70
CA ILE A 97 6.87 2.67 -10.79
C ILE A 97 7.02 4.16 -11.09
N SER A 98 6.67 5.02 -10.13
CA SER A 98 6.84 6.47 -10.21
C SER A 98 7.72 6.98 -9.06
N GLN A 99 8.18 8.24 -9.15
CA GLN A 99 9.04 8.87 -8.14
C GLN A 99 8.34 9.13 -6.79
N CYS A 100 7.00 9.10 -6.77
CA CYS A 100 6.20 9.36 -5.57
C CYS A 100 5.37 8.16 -5.12
N VAL A 101 5.04 7.25 -6.05
CA VAL A 101 4.12 6.14 -5.82
C VAL A 101 4.52 4.93 -6.66
N ILE A 102 4.34 3.75 -6.09
CA ILE A 102 4.53 2.46 -6.76
C ILE A 102 3.20 1.73 -6.71
N PHE A 103 2.66 1.40 -7.88
CA PHE A 103 1.51 0.51 -8.02
C PHE A 103 2.05 -0.91 -8.18
N LEU A 104 2.29 -1.57 -7.06
CA LEU A 104 2.79 -2.94 -7.03
C LEU A 104 1.68 -3.89 -7.45
N HIS A 105 1.87 -4.53 -8.60
CA HIS A 105 1.01 -5.61 -9.06
C HIS A 105 1.76 -6.91 -8.87
N TYR A 106 1.23 -7.80 -8.03
CA TYR A 106 1.87 -9.07 -7.74
C TYR A 106 0.89 -10.22 -7.78
N ARG A 107 1.41 -11.42 -8.00
CA ARG A 107 0.68 -12.68 -7.94
C ARG A 107 1.15 -13.48 -6.73
N ASN A 108 0.19 -14.00 -5.97
CA ASN A 108 0.41 -14.97 -4.91
C ASN A 108 -0.51 -16.16 -5.16
N GLU A 109 0.02 -17.39 -5.22
CA GLU A 109 -0.77 -18.63 -5.37
C GLU A 109 -1.88 -18.55 -6.44
N SER A 110 -1.55 -17.97 -7.61
CA SER A 110 -2.47 -17.74 -8.76
C SER A 110 -3.48 -16.59 -8.63
N LYS A 111 -3.55 -15.92 -7.48
CA LYS A 111 -4.39 -14.72 -7.28
C LYS A 111 -3.57 -13.46 -7.56
N LYS A 112 -4.17 -12.53 -8.30
CA LYS A 112 -3.61 -11.20 -8.58
C LYS A 112 -3.99 -10.25 -7.46
N HIS A 113 -3.01 -9.50 -6.98
CA HIS A 113 -3.15 -8.51 -5.92
C HIS A 113 -2.53 -7.19 -6.34
N TYR A 114 -3.16 -6.10 -5.90
CA TYR A 114 -2.69 -4.75 -6.16
C TYR A 114 -2.42 -4.08 -4.81
N ARG A 115 -1.23 -3.53 -4.66
CA ARG A 115 -0.89 -2.69 -3.51
C ARG A 115 -0.30 -1.39 -4.00
N LEU A 116 -0.68 -0.31 -3.34
CA LEU A 116 -0.19 1.01 -3.62
C LEU A 116 0.77 1.41 -2.50
N ILE A 117 2.01 1.73 -2.88
CA ILE A 117 3.08 2.09 -1.96
C ILE A 117 3.47 3.53 -2.26
N PHE A 118 3.14 4.44 -1.35
CA PHE A 118 3.61 5.82 -1.45
C PHE A 118 5.02 5.95 -0.87
N LYS A 119 5.75 6.98 -1.32
CA LYS A 119 7.09 7.31 -0.82
C LYS A 119 7.14 7.50 0.69
N ASP A 120 6.09 8.06 1.28
CA ASP A 120 6.00 8.31 2.73
C ASP A 120 5.63 7.07 3.55
N ALA A 121 5.20 5.99 2.90
CA ALA A 121 4.86 4.73 3.56
C ALA A 121 6.10 3.89 3.91
N LEU A 122 7.26 4.17 3.29
CA LEU A 122 8.49 3.44 3.57
C LEU A 122 9.22 4.00 4.78
N PHE A 123 9.38 3.16 5.81
CA PHE A 123 10.21 3.44 6.99
C PHE A 123 11.59 2.76 6.86
N PRO A 124 12.64 3.24 7.54
CA PRO A 124 12.76 4.51 8.28
C PRO A 124 13.27 5.70 7.45
N ASN A 125 13.72 5.50 6.19
CA ASN A 125 14.41 6.55 5.43
C ASN A 125 13.93 6.64 3.97
N ALA A 126 13.86 7.86 3.42
CA ALA A 126 13.44 8.12 2.05
C ALA A 126 14.39 7.51 1.00
N SER A 127 15.64 7.20 1.37
CA SER A 127 16.59 6.46 0.53
C SER A 127 16.10 5.05 0.18
N ASN A 128 15.31 4.44 1.07
CA ASN A 128 14.79 3.08 0.90
C ASN A 128 13.79 3.02 -0.26
N PHE A 129 13.06 4.11 -0.51
CA PHE A 129 12.16 4.21 -1.65
C PHE A 129 12.92 4.15 -2.99
N ARG A 130 14.07 4.83 -3.07
CA ARG A 130 14.92 4.77 -4.27
C ARG A 130 15.51 3.37 -4.45
N GLN A 131 15.95 2.74 -3.37
CA GLN A 131 16.46 1.37 -3.40
C GLN A 131 15.39 0.38 -3.86
N LEU A 132 14.17 0.49 -3.34
CA LEU A 132 13.04 -0.34 -3.75
C LEU A 132 12.72 -0.16 -5.24
N ILE A 133 12.69 1.08 -5.74
CA ILE A 133 12.51 1.36 -7.17
C ILE A 133 13.58 0.66 -8.01
N VAL A 134 14.84 0.76 -7.58
CA VAL A 134 15.96 0.16 -8.32
C VAL A 134 15.84 -1.36 -8.30
N ALA A 135 15.55 -1.97 -7.15
CA ALA A 135 15.34 -3.41 -7.04
C ALA A 135 14.18 -3.90 -7.94
N LEU A 136 13.05 -3.18 -7.95
CA LEU A 136 11.91 -3.47 -8.82
C LEU A 136 12.21 -3.30 -10.31
N LYS A 137 13.11 -2.38 -10.68
CA LYS A 137 13.54 -2.17 -12.07
C LYS A 137 14.59 -3.17 -12.54
N ILE A 138 15.38 -3.73 -11.63
CA ILE A 138 16.40 -4.74 -11.98
C ILE A 138 15.73 -6.11 -12.11
N SER A 139 14.69 -6.39 -11.32
CA SER A 139 13.96 -7.65 -11.36
C SER A 139 12.96 -7.78 -12.51
N HIS A 140 12.75 -6.70 -13.29
CA HIS A 140 11.82 -6.64 -14.43
C HIS A 140 12.53 -6.19 -15.70
#